data_AF-A0A8T2M0J4-F1
#
_entry.id   AF-A0A8T2M0J4-F1
#
_cell.length_a   1.000
_cell.length_b   1.000
_cell.length_c   1.000
_cell.angle_alpha   90.00
_cell.angle_beta   90.00
_cell.angle_gamma   90.00
#
_symmetry.space_group_name_H-M   'P 1'
#
loop_
_entity.id
_entity.type
_entity.pdbx_description
1 polymer ?
#
loop_
_entity_poly.entity_id
_entity_poly.type
_entity_poly.pdbx_seq_one_letter_code
_entity_poly.pdbx_strand_id
1 'polypeptide(L)'
;MALFFSWVQDITEDTNENTDTITGPGEKSELEHLGNMENKIIHDMPKVHKWVKDHAKLFNSAVIAPQFLTMEKEEAESALEQLNSLSIETDPDKKEEIIYPFTFICNDAQDMKTLLSEIVDKRNLRVFCMSQSS
;
A
#
# COMPACT_ATOMS: atom_id res chain seq x y z
N MET A 1 -5.94 10.20 16.40
CA MET A 1 -4.60 9.63 16.21
C MET A 1 -4.21 9.93 14.77
N ALA A 2 -3.14 10.66 14.51
CA ALA A 2 -2.74 10.98 13.15
C ALA A 2 -1.89 9.82 12.59
N LEU A 3 -2.37 9.14 11.56
CA LEU A 3 -1.63 8.09 10.87
C LEU A 3 -0.60 8.74 9.94
N PHE A 4 0.69 8.48 10.18
CA PHE A 4 1.77 8.89 9.27
C PHE A 4 1.93 7.85 8.16
N PHE A 5 1.32 8.11 7.01
CA PHE A 5 1.65 7.41 5.77
C PHE A 5 2.93 8.02 5.19
N SER A 6 4.07 7.35 5.40
CA SER A 6 5.34 7.75 4.76
C SER A 6 5.35 7.26 3.32
N TRP A 7 4.98 8.15 2.39
CA TRP A 7 5.22 7.96 0.97
C TRP A 7 6.72 8.04 0.71
N VAL A 8 7.39 6.91 0.47
CA VAL A 8 8.75 6.95 -0.11
C VAL A 8 8.59 7.27 -1.58
N GLN A 9 8.80 8.55 -1.89
CA GLN A 9 8.97 9.09 -3.22
C GLN A 9 10.48 9.07 -3.52
N ASP A 10 10.90 8.22 -4.47
CA ASP A 10 12.19 8.37 -5.14
C ASP A 10 11.91 8.32 -6.64
N ILE A 11 11.77 9.51 -7.24
CA ILE A 11 11.95 9.68 -8.68
C ILE A 11 13.20 10.54 -8.80
N THR A 12 14.36 9.89 -8.68
CA THR A 12 15.62 10.47 -9.12
C THR A 12 15.65 10.45 -10.66
N GLU A 13 15.74 11.67 -11.21
CA GLU A 13 16.39 12.06 -12.47
C GLU A 13 16.06 11.28 -13.77
N ASP A 14 15.47 11.97 -14.75
CA ASP A 14 16.24 12.21 -15.97
C ASP A 14 15.79 13.51 -16.66
N THR A 15 16.78 14.31 -17.01
CA THR A 15 16.64 15.64 -17.59
C THR A 15 16.61 15.49 -19.10
N ASN A 16 15.51 15.89 -19.75
CA ASN A 16 15.49 16.05 -21.21
C ASN A 16 14.73 17.32 -21.56
N GLU A 17 15.50 18.37 -21.85
CA GLU A 17 15.07 19.54 -22.58
C GLU A 17 14.61 19.13 -23.99
N ASN A 18 13.31 19.27 -24.29
CA ASN A 18 12.92 19.67 -25.64
C ASN A 18 11.65 20.51 -25.64
N THR A 19 11.73 21.61 -26.38
CA THR A 19 10.84 22.77 -26.39
C THR A 19 9.55 22.56 -27.18
N ASP A 20 8.50 23.25 -26.71
CA ASP A 20 7.28 23.67 -27.42
C ASP A 20 6.28 22.58 -27.85
N THR A 21 5.16 22.48 -27.13
CA THR A 21 3.79 22.80 -27.64
C THR A 21 2.78 22.66 -26.48
N ILE A 22 2.03 23.73 -26.20
CA ILE A 22 0.99 23.81 -25.18
C ILE A 22 -0.26 23.02 -25.63
N THR A 23 -0.59 21.90 -24.99
CA THR A 23 -1.97 21.45 -24.71
C THR A 23 -1.95 20.39 -23.60
N GLY A 24 -2.54 20.68 -22.42
CA GLY A 24 -2.77 19.67 -21.37
C GLY A 24 -3.74 18.57 -21.84
N PRO A 25 -3.69 17.36 -21.24
CA PRO A 25 -4.18 17.17 -19.87
C PRO A 25 -3.26 16.28 -19.02
N GLY A 26 -2.76 16.82 -17.91
CA GLY A 26 -1.86 16.16 -16.96
C GLY A 26 -2.55 15.30 -15.89
N GLU A 27 -3.78 14.82 -16.12
CA GLU A 27 -4.56 14.10 -15.09
C GLU A 27 -4.64 12.58 -15.31
N LYS A 28 -4.22 12.07 -16.48
CA LYS A 28 -4.25 10.61 -16.74
C LYS A 28 -3.16 9.83 -16.01
N SER A 29 -2.00 10.44 -15.78
CA SER A 29 -0.83 9.73 -15.25
C SER A 29 -0.99 9.29 -13.79
N GLU A 30 -1.74 10.04 -12.98
CA GLU A 30 -1.84 9.79 -11.53
C GLU A 30 -2.93 8.75 -11.19
N LEU A 31 -4.06 8.81 -11.89
CA LEU A 31 -5.14 7.80 -11.82
C LEU A 31 -4.70 6.44 -12.37
N GLU A 32 -3.95 6.40 -13.47
CA GLU A 32 -3.37 5.16 -13.99
C GLU A 32 -2.28 4.60 -13.05
N HIS A 33 -1.53 5.46 -12.35
CA HIS A 33 -0.54 5.02 -11.36
C HIS A 33 -1.18 4.45 -10.09
N LEU A 34 -2.27 5.04 -9.58
CA LEU A 34 -3.02 4.48 -8.44
C LEU A 34 -3.63 3.12 -8.79
N GLY A 35 -4.35 3.02 -9.92
CA GLY A 35 -4.96 1.76 -10.36
C GLY A 35 -3.94 0.64 -10.65
N ASN A 36 -2.73 0.99 -11.11
CA ASN A 36 -1.63 0.04 -11.29
C ASN A 36 -0.99 -0.37 -9.95
N MET A 37 -0.93 0.53 -8.98
CA MET A 37 -0.38 0.27 -7.64
C MET A 37 -1.31 -0.63 -6.81
N GLU A 38 -2.63 -0.44 -6.91
CA GLU A 38 -3.65 -1.25 -6.23
C GLU A 38 -3.60 -2.72 -6.70
N ASN A 39 -3.58 -2.94 -8.01
CA ASN A 39 -3.42 -4.29 -8.58
C ASN A 39 -2.12 -4.96 -8.11
N LYS A 40 -1.05 -4.19 -7.93
CA LYS A 40 0.23 -4.72 -7.44
C LYS A 40 0.15 -5.09 -5.95
N ILE A 41 -0.54 -4.29 -5.11
CA ILE A 41 -0.72 -4.59 -3.69
C ILE A 41 -1.50 -5.89 -3.50
N ILE A 42 -2.64 -6.07 -4.19
CA ILE A 42 -3.45 -7.28 -4.09
C ILE A 42 -2.66 -8.52 -4.51
N HIS A 43 -1.88 -8.41 -5.60
CA HIS A 43 -1.06 -9.49 -6.10
C HIS A 43 0.15 -9.82 -5.19
N ASP A 44 0.75 -8.82 -4.56
CA ASP A 44 1.92 -9.00 -3.70
C ASP A 44 1.54 -9.40 -2.27
N MET A 45 0.37 -9.03 -1.79
CA MET A 45 -0.14 -9.33 -0.45
C MET A 45 0.02 -10.79 0.00
N PRO A 46 -0.37 -11.83 -0.78
CA PRO A 46 -0.16 -13.21 -0.37
C PRO A 46 1.33 -13.59 -0.26
N LYS A 47 2.20 -12.97 -1.07
CA LYS A 47 3.66 -13.18 -0.99
C LYS A 47 4.23 -12.55 0.26
N VAL A 48 3.79 -11.33 0.60
CA VAL A 48 4.18 -10.64 1.83
C VAL A 48 3.71 -11.44 3.04
N HIS A 49 2.47 -11.89 3.05
CA HIS A 49 1.93 -12.72 4.13
C HIS A 49 2.73 -14.01 4.34
N LYS A 50 3.04 -14.71 3.26
CA LYS A 50 3.90 -15.90 3.31
C LYS A 50 5.28 -15.57 3.89
N TRP A 51 5.90 -14.49 3.41
CA TRP A 51 7.23 -14.08 3.86
C TRP A 51 7.25 -13.74 5.35
N VAL A 52 6.27 -12.98 5.83
CA VAL A 52 6.12 -12.63 7.25
C VAL A 52 6.00 -13.88 8.11
N LYS A 53 5.24 -14.89 7.66
CA LYS A 53 5.14 -16.18 8.38
C LYS A 53 6.46 -16.94 8.40
N ASP A 54 7.16 -16.99 7.26
CA ASP A 54 8.45 -17.68 7.15
C ASP A 54 9.55 -16.99 7.99
N HIS A 55 9.42 -15.68 8.22
CA HIS A 55 10.41 -14.86 8.93
C HIS A 55 9.86 -14.24 10.22
N ALA A 56 8.88 -14.88 10.85
CA ALA A 56 8.22 -14.36 12.06
C ALA A 56 9.22 -14.01 13.20
N LYS A 57 10.39 -14.66 13.23
CA LYS A 57 11.46 -14.41 14.21
C LYS A 57 12.17 -13.06 14.06
N LEU A 58 11.98 -12.36 12.93
CA LEU A 58 12.54 -11.02 12.72
C LEU A 58 11.74 -9.92 13.42
N PHE A 59 10.52 -10.24 13.85
CA PHE A 59 9.62 -9.30 14.50
C PHE A 59 9.60 -9.52 16.01
N ASN A 60 9.48 -8.43 16.76
CA ASN A 60 9.34 -8.48 18.20
C ASN A 60 7.95 -8.94 18.62
N SER A 61 6.94 -8.70 17.77
CA SER A 61 5.56 -9.09 17.97
C SER A 61 4.97 -9.75 16.73
N ALA A 62 3.84 -10.43 16.90
CA ALA A 62 3.10 -11.00 15.79
C ALA A 62 2.55 -9.86 14.90
N VAL A 63 2.89 -9.91 13.62
CA VAL A 63 2.29 -9.05 12.60
C VAL A 63 0.93 -9.64 12.22
N ILE A 64 -0.13 -8.84 12.34
CA ILE A 64 -1.48 -9.24 11.99
C ILE A 64 -1.66 -9.10 10.48
N ALA A 65 -2.21 -10.14 9.86
CA ALA A 65 -2.46 -10.19 8.44
C ALA A 65 -3.68 -9.33 8.04
N PRO A 66 -3.73 -8.83 6.80
CA PRO A 66 -4.89 -8.15 6.25
C PRO A 66 -6.15 -9.03 6.30
N GLN A 67 -7.28 -8.42 6.63
CA GLN A 67 -8.58 -9.10 6.68
C GLN A 67 -8.98 -9.66 5.31
N PHE A 68 -8.57 -8.98 4.24
CA PHE A 68 -8.83 -9.36 2.85
C PHE A 68 -8.40 -10.81 2.53
N LEU A 69 -7.35 -11.33 3.18
CA LEU A 69 -6.87 -12.71 2.96
C LEU A 69 -7.82 -13.79 3.49
N THR A 70 -8.76 -13.41 4.36
CA THR A 70 -9.73 -14.29 4.99
C THR A 70 -11.17 -13.93 4.66
N MET A 71 -11.40 -12.92 3.83
CA MET A 71 -12.73 -12.50 3.40
C MET A 71 -13.37 -13.55 2.47
N GLU A 72 -14.69 -13.65 2.56
CA GLU A 72 -15.46 -14.43 1.60
C GLU A 72 -15.43 -13.75 0.22
N LYS A 73 -15.66 -14.54 -0.84
CA LYS A 73 -15.50 -14.07 -2.21
C LYS A 73 -16.32 -12.80 -2.51
N GLU A 74 -17.58 -12.76 -2.10
CA GLU A 74 -18.49 -11.63 -2.36
C GLU A 74 -18.03 -10.35 -1.63
N GLU A 75 -17.55 -10.49 -0.39
CA GLU A 75 -17.02 -9.38 0.40
C GLU A 75 -15.69 -8.87 -0.16
N ALA A 76 -14.83 -9.78 -0.59
CA ALA A 76 -13.57 -9.46 -1.24
C ALA A 76 -13.79 -8.72 -2.57
N GLU A 77 -14.75 -9.14 -3.39
CA GLU A 77 -15.12 -8.44 -4.63
C GLU A 77 -15.60 -7.01 -4.32
N SER A 78 -16.48 -6.83 -3.33
CA SER A 78 -16.94 -5.49 -2.90
C SER A 78 -15.81 -4.61 -2.35
N ALA A 79 -14.91 -5.17 -1.54
CA ALA A 79 -13.76 -4.45 -1.02
C ALA A 79 -12.80 -4.02 -2.15
N LEU A 80 -12.61 -4.86 -3.17
CA LEU A 80 -11.83 -4.52 -4.36
C LEU A 80 -12.51 -3.42 -5.19
N GLU A 81 -13.83 -3.46 -5.37
CA GLU A 81 -14.57 -2.40 -6.06
C GLU A 81 -14.40 -1.06 -5.33
N GLN A 82 -14.51 -1.06 -4.00
CA GLN A 82 -14.28 0.14 -3.19
C GLN A 82 -12.83 0.62 -3.31
N LEU A 83 -11.87 -0.29 -3.28
CA LEU A 83 -10.46 0.05 -3.49
C LEU A 83 -10.24 0.67 -4.87
N ASN A 84 -10.81 0.09 -5.93
CA ASN A 84 -10.69 0.62 -7.31
C ASN A 84 -11.44 1.95 -7.51
N SER A 85 -12.37 2.29 -6.62
CA SER A 85 -13.13 3.54 -6.64
C SER A 85 -12.45 4.68 -5.87
N LEU A 86 -11.32 4.40 -5.21
CA LEU A 86 -10.55 5.42 -4.50
C LEU A 86 -10.04 6.46 -5.49
N SER A 87 -10.21 7.72 -5.10
CA SER A 87 -9.72 8.87 -5.84
C SER A 87 -8.96 9.79 -4.88
N ILE A 88 -8.22 10.75 -5.45
CA ILE A 88 -7.52 11.77 -4.66
C ILE A 88 -8.51 12.64 -3.88
N GLU A 89 -9.74 12.80 -4.38
CA GLU A 89 -10.82 13.57 -3.75
C GLU A 89 -11.57 12.78 -2.67
N THR A 90 -11.28 11.48 -2.51
CA THR A 90 -11.92 10.67 -1.47
C THR A 90 -11.52 11.20 -0.10
N ASP A 91 -12.55 11.43 0.74
CA ASP A 91 -12.39 11.84 2.13
C ASP A 91 -11.36 10.94 2.86
N PRO A 92 -10.42 11.53 3.63
CA PRO A 92 -9.32 10.78 4.22
C PRO A 92 -9.79 9.70 5.19
N ASP A 93 -10.85 9.94 5.96
CA ASP A 93 -11.38 8.94 6.90
C ASP A 93 -11.98 7.77 6.13
N LYS A 94 -12.72 8.06 5.04
CA LYS A 94 -13.23 7.01 4.14
C LYS A 94 -12.11 6.24 3.45
N LYS A 95 -11.03 6.92 3.06
CA LYS A 95 -9.87 6.29 2.46
C LYS A 95 -9.23 5.30 3.43
N GLU A 96 -9.10 5.66 4.70
CA GLU A 96 -8.61 4.77 5.75
C GLU A 96 -9.51 3.53 5.90
N GLU A 97 -10.83 3.71 5.92
CA GLU A 97 -11.78 2.58 5.98
C GLU A 97 -11.64 1.64 4.78
N ILE A 98 -11.45 2.16 3.57
CA ILE A 98 -11.32 1.36 2.35
C ILE A 98 -9.99 0.59 2.31
N ILE A 99 -8.87 1.17 2.76
CA ILE A 99 -7.56 0.50 2.75
C ILE A 99 -7.36 -0.45 3.93
N TYR A 100 -8.09 -0.28 5.03
CA TYR A 100 -7.91 -1.05 6.26
C TYR A 100 -7.99 -2.58 6.06
N PRO A 101 -8.95 -3.13 5.27
CA PRO A 101 -9.00 -4.56 4.98
C PRO A 101 -7.74 -5.11 4.32
N PHE A 102 -6.97 -4.26 3.63
CA PHE A 102 -5.76 -4.60 2.88
C PHE A 102 -4.46 -4.36 3.68
N THR A 103 -4.57 -3.92 4.93
CA THR A 103 -3.45 -3.42 5.71
C THR A 103 -2.90 -4.46 6.70
N PHE A 104 -1.57 -4.64 6.70
CA PHE A 104 -0.86 -5.40 7.73
C PHE A 104 -0.71 -4.55 8.99
N ILE A 105 -0.95 -5.14 10.15
CA ILE A 105 -0.88 -4.41 11.42
C ILE A 105 0.32 -4.90 12.21
N CYS A 106 1.23 -3.99 12.52
CA CYS A 106 2.36 -4.21 13.40
C CYS A 106 2.05 -3.66 14.78
N ASN A 107 2.42 -4.37 15.85
CA ASN A 107 2.21 -3.89 17.21
C ASN A 107 3.23 -2.82 17.63
N ASP A 108 4.37 -2.73 16.95
CA ASP A 108 5.40 -1.74 17.23
C ASP A 108 5.92 -1.08 15.94
N ALA A 109 6.43 0.14 16.08
CA ALA A 109 6.99 0.91 14.99
C ALA A 109 8.28 0.29 14.42
N GLN A 110 9.08 -0.44 15.21
CA GLN A 110 10.27 -1.14 14.70
C GLN A 110 9.90 -2.34 13.84
N ASP A 111 8.84 -3.06 14.21
CA ASP A 111 8.33 -4.17 13.41
C ASP A 111 7.80 -3.67 12.05
N MET A 112 7.10 -2.53 12.05
CA MET A 112 6.68 -1.86 10.82
C MET A 112 7.87 -1.43 9.95
N LYS A 113 8.91 -0.82 10.55
CA LYS A 113 10.14 -0.45 9.82
C LYS A 113 10.85 -1.66 9.23
N THR A 114 10.92 -2.75 9.98
CA THR A 114 11.51 -4.01 9.53
C THR A 114 10.73 -4.57 8.35
N LEU A 115 9.40 -4.57 8.45
CA LEU A 115 8.51 -5.01 7.37
C LEU A 115 8.74 -4.17 6.11
N LEU A 116 8.70 -2.84 6.22
CA LEU A 116 8.91 -1.93 5.08
C LEU A 116 10.29 -2.15 4.44
N SER A 117 11.35 -2.24 5.24
CA SER A 117 12.69 -2.46 4.70
C SER A 117 12.83 -3.79 3.97
N GLU A 118 12.29 -4.87 4.53
CA GLU A 118 12.41 -6.19 3.93
C GLU A 118 11.49 -6.36 2.70
N ILE A 119 10.30 -5.78 2.72
CA ILE A 119 9.28 -5.99 1.69
C ILE A 119 9.41 -4.97 0.56
N VAL A 120 9.48 -3.69 0.91
CA VAL A 120 9.51 -2.59 -0.08
C VAL A 120 10.92 -2.45 -0.63
N ASP A 121 11.92 -2.23 0.23
CA ASP A 121 13.27 -1.89 -0.24
C ASP A 121 13.98 -3.11 -0.84
N LYS A 122 13.96 -4.26 -0.16
CA LYS A 122 14.73 -5.44 -0.58
C LYS A 122 14.03 -6.32 -1.62
N ARG A 123 12.68 -6.35 -1.60
CA ARG A 123 11.90 -7.26 -2.43
C ARG A 123 11.04 -6.55 -3.48
N ASN A 124 11.00 -5.21 -3.46
CA ASN A 124 10.23 -4.39 -4.40
C ASN A 124 8.74 -4.81 -4.48
N LEU A 125 8.20 -5.28 -3.36
CA LEU A 125 6.80 -5.63 -3.19
C LEU A 125 6.04 -4.44 -2.62
N ARG A 126 4.76 -4.31 -2.97
CA ARG A 126 3.89 -3.28 -2.40
C ARG A 126 3.04 -3.85 -1.27
N VAL A 127 2.88 -3.07 -0.21
CA VAL A 127 2.14 -3.46 0.99
C VAL A 127 1.54 -2.22 1.66
N PHE A 128 0.30 -2.34 2.15
CA PHE A 128 -0.21 -1.41 3.15
C PHE A 128 0.14 -1.94 4.54
N CYS A 129 0.74 -1.10 5.39
CA CYS A 129 0.98 -1.46 6.77
C CYS A 129 0.79 -0.26 7.70
N MET A 130 0.43 -0.55 8.95
CA MET A 130 0.34 0.44 10.01
C MET A 130 0.90 -0.12 11.32
N SER A 131 1.29 0.77 12.23
CA SER A 131 1.62 0.43 13.61
C SER A 131 0.47 0.81 14.54
N GLN A 132 -0.02 -0.13 15.33
CA GLN A 132 -0.90 0.16 16.45
C GLN A 132 -0.03 0.53 17.66
N SER A 133 0.35 1.80 17.77
CA SER A 133 1.00 2.30 18.99
C SER A 133 0.02 2.14 20.17
N SER A 134 0.31 1.21 21.08
CA SER A 134 -0.30 1.20 22.41
C SER A 134 0.24 2.32 23.29
#